data_AF-A0A6L6VK03-F1
#
_entry.id   AF-A0A6L6VK03-F1
#
_cell.length_a   1.000
_cell.length_b   1.000
_cell.length_c   1.000
_cell.angle_alpha   90.00
_cell.angle_beta   90.00
_cell.angle_gamma   90.00
#
_symmetry.space_group_name_H-M   'P 1'
#
loop_
_entity.id
_entity.type
_entity.pdbx_description
1 polymer ?
#
loop_
_entity_poly.entity_id
_entity_poly.type
_entity_poly.pdbx_seq_one_letter_code
_entity_poly.pdbx_strand_id
1 'polypeptide(L)'
;MNVLLSHSRALRPLRNFTAACTLTILLSGCQSMGTDGLVASTAPPEISGPAASAIAGDMVSRLAEQIGPGKATLALKADASPFGQALEAALKGWGYGVVTDQKTDGGMTVIPLAYVISAVDGQVLARLSTNSVELGRAYSVTVNGAMPASALSLMRRG
;
A
#
# COMPACT_ATOMS: atom_id res chain seq x y z
N MET A 1 -54.72 -5.51 49.36
CA MET A 1 -54.35 -4.71 48.17
C MET A 1 -52.83 -4.70 48.04
N ASN A 2 -52.35 -4.95 46.82
CA ASN A 2 -51.00 -4.81 46.26
C ASN A 2 -49.87 -5.80 46.64
N VAL A 3 -49.71 -6.77 45.74
CA VAL A 3 -48.44 -7.36 45.31
C VAL A 3 -47.59 -6.30 44.60
N LEU A 4 -46.29 -6.19 44.91
CA LEU A 4 -45.34 -5.54 44.01
C LEU A 4 -43.92 -6.15 44.13
N LEU A 5 -43.61 -6.96 43.11
CA LEU A 5 -42.35 -7.05 42.33
C LEU A 5 -41.03 -7.05 43.13
N SER A 6 -40.33 -8.17 43.24
CA SER A 6 -39.57 -8.87 42.19
C SER A 6 -38.30 -8.14 41.70
N HIS A 7 -37.19 -8.88 41.75
CA HIS A 7 -36.06 -8.82 40.81
C HIS A 7 -35.14 -7.58 40.78
N SER A 8 -34.37 -7.34 41.85
CA SER A 8 -33.29 -6.34 41.79
C SER A 8 -31.87 -6.85 42.14
N ARG A 9 -31.68 -8.14 42.47
CA ARG A 9 -30.34 -8.72 42.73
C ARG A 9 -29.67 -9.39 41.53
N ALA A 10 -30.42 -9.88 40.54
CA ALA A 10 -29.89 -10.61 39.39
C ALA A 10 -29.30 -9.72 38.27
N LEU A 11 -29.53 -8.40 38.31
CA LEU A 11 -29.13 -7.46 37.24
C LEU A 11 -27.70 -6.90 37.39
N ARG A 12 -27.05 -7.07 38.55
CA ARG A 12 -25.66 -6.62 38.76
C ARG A 12 -24.61 -7.37 37.92
N PRO A 13 -24.61 -8.71 37.83
CA PRO A 13 -23.62 -9.42 37.02
C PRO A 13 -23.82 -9.16 35.51
N LEU A 14 -25.07 -8.94 35.08
CA LEU A 14 -25.39 -8.67 33.67
C LEU A 14 -24.90 -7.28 33.23
N ARG A 15 -25.00 -6.28 34.11
CA ARG A 15 -24.52 -4.90 33.84
C ARG A 15 -23.01 -4.81 33.69
N ASN A 16 -22.25 -5.60 34.45
CA ASN A 16 -20.80 -5.70 34.27
C ASN A 16 -20.44 -6.41 32.95
N PHE A 17 -21.24 -7.40 32.54
CA PHE A 17 -21.08 -8.06 31.25
C PHE A 17 -21.30 -7.11 30.08
N THR A 18 -22.34 -6.26 30.14
CA THR A 18 -22.60 -5.26 29.09
C THR A 18 -21.46 -4.23 28.98
N ALA A 19 -20.94 -3.78 30.12
CA ALA A 19 -19.80 -2.84 30.16
C ALA A 19 -18.50 -3.47 29.61
N ALA A 20 -18.26 -4.76 29.88
CA ALA A 20 -17.13 -5.49 29.31
C ALA A 20 -17.26 -5.67 27.78
N CYS A 21 -18.46 -5.99 27.27
CA CYS A 21 -18.70 -6.15 25.84
C CYS A 21 -18.57 -4.82 25.05
N THR A 22 -18.90 -3.68 25.67
CA THR A 22 -18.67 -2.37 25.02
C THR A 22 -17.19 -2.02 24.88
N LEU A 23 -16.33 -2.48 25.79
CA LEU A 23 -14.88 -2.23 25.72
C LEU A 23 -14.24 -3.04 24.58
N THR A 24 -14.72 -4.23 24.26
CA THR A 24 -14.18 -5.06 23.18
C THR A 24 -14.49 -4.56 21.77
N ILE A 25 -15.54 -3.73 21.60
CA ILE A 25 -15.89 -3.14 20.28
C ILE A 25 -14.99 -1.95 19.95
N LEU A 26 -14.48 -1.25 20.97
CA LEU A 26 -13.58 -0.10 20.83
C LEU A 26 -12.14 -0.49 20.44
N LEU A 27 -11.77 -1.76 20.56
CA LEU A 27 -10.53 -2.33 19.98
C LEU A 27 -10.75 -2.85 18.56
N SER A 28 -11.73 -2.34 17.81
CA SER A 28 -11.88 -2.66 16.39
C SER A 28 -10.54 -2.40 15.69
N GLY A 29 -9.82 -3.49 15.38
CA GLY A 29 -8.54 -3.41 14.71
C GLY A 29 -8.69 -2.76 13.35
N CYS A 30 -7.60 -2.24 12.81
CA CYS A 30 -7.51 -1.93 11.40
C CYS A 30 -7.76 -3.23 10.62
N GLN A 31 -9.00 -3.46 10.20
CA GLN A 31 -9.33 -4.48 9.22
C GLN A 31 -8.63 -4.06 7.93
N SER A 32 -7.44 -4.60 7.69
CA SER A 32 -6.88 -4.64 6.34
C SER A 32 -7.82 -5.52 5.56
N MET A 33 -8.78 -4.93 4.84
CA MET A 33 -9.59 -5.68 3.88
C MET A 33 -8.59 -6.32 2.94
N GLY A 34 -8.44 -7.64 3.06
CA GLY A 34 -7.61 -8.45 2.17
C GLY A 34 -8.17 -8.34 0.78
N THR A 35 -7.73 -7.32 0.04
CA THR A 35 -7.82 -7.32 -1.40
C THR A 35 -6.75 -8.32 -1.83
N ASP A 36 -7.13 -9.56 -2.09
CA ASP A 36 -6.28 -10.55 -2.76
C ASP A 36 -5.88 -10.11 -4.18
N GLY A 37 -6.31 -8.92 -4.62
CA GLY A 37 -5.87 -8.24 -5.82
C GLY A 37 -5.01 -7.01 -5.53
N LEU A 38 -4.18 -6.64 -6.50
CA LEU A 38 -3.42 -5.39 -6.46
C LEU A 38 -4.35 -4.19 -6.30
N VAL A 39 -3.99 -3.28 -5.38
CA VAL A 39 -4.65 -1.99 -5.23
C VAL A 39 -4.45 -1.18 -6.52
N ALA A 40 -5.45 -0.39 -6.91
CA ALA A 40 -5.31 0.50 -8.06
C ALA A 40 -4.16 1.50 -7.84
N SER A 41 -3.37 1.73 -8.89
CA SER A 41 -2.34 2.77 -8.88
C SER A 41 -2.94 4.13 -8.53
N THR A 42 -2.36 4.82 -7.54
CA THR A 42 -2.78 6.17 -7.19
C THR A 42 -1.60 7.02 -6.72
N ALA A 43 -1.56 8.27 -7.16
CA ALA A 43 -0.65 9.28 -6.67
C ALA A 43 -1.32 10.66 -6.63
N PRO A 44 -1.11 11.46 -5.58
CA PRO A 44 -1.51 12.86 -5.56
C PRO A 44 -0.80 13.64 -6.67
N PRO A 45 -1.48 14.58 -7.34
CA PRO A 45 -0.87 15.39 -8.41
C PRO A 45 0.21 16.36 -7.91
N GLU A 46 0.35 16.52 -6.60
CA GLU A 46 1.19 17.55 -5.95
C GLU A 46 2.68 17.19 -5.84
N ILE A 47 3.10 15.99 -6.29
CA ILE A 47 4.51 15.60 -6.22
C ILE A 47 5.27 16.19 -7.40
N SER A 48 6.33 16.94 -7.10
CA SER A 48 7.20 17.52 -8.14
C SER A 48 7.88 16.42 -8.98
N GLY A 49 8.11 16.71 -10.25
CA GLY A 49 8.81 15.78 -11.16
C GLY A 49 10.14 15.25 -10.60
N PRO A 50 11.04 16.09 -10.05
CA PRO A 50 12.28 15.62 -9.43
C PRO A 50 12.06 14.68 -8.24
N ALA A 51 11.06 14.95 -7.39
CA ALA A 51 10.72 14.08 -6.26
C ALA A 51 10.15 12.75 -6.74
N ALA A 52 9.23 12.76 -7.73
CA ALA A 52 8.68 11.57 -8.34
C ALA A 52 9.78 10.66 -8.92
N SER A 53 10.71 11.24 -9.70
CA SER A 53 11.84 10.50 -10.28
C SER A 53 12.79 9.92 -9.23
N ALA A 54 13.11 10.67 -8.17
CA ALA A 54 13.96 10.20 -7.09
C ALA A 54 13.34 9.01 -6.33
N ILE A 55 12.04 9.10 -6.00
CA ILE A 55 11.28 8.04 -5.33
C ILE A 55 11.18 6.80 -6.23
N ALA A 56 10.79 6.99 -7.49
CA ALA A 56 10.68 5.91 -8.46
C ALA A 56 12.00 5.17 -8.64
N GLY A 57 13.10 5.90 -8.82
CA GLY A 57 14.44 5.32 -8.98
C GLY A 57 14.87 4.48 -7.78
N ASP A 58 14.70 5.00 -6.56
CA ASP A 58 15.01 4.22 -5.34
C ASP A 58 14.11 2.97 -5.25
N MET A 59 12.79 3.11 -5.34
CA MET A 59 11.87 1.98 -5.19
C MET A 59 12.10 0.89 -6.24
N VAL A 60 12.40 1.24 -7.50
CA VAL A 60 12.72 0.26 -8.54
C VAL A 60 14.05 -0.44 -8.28
N SER A 61 15.07 0.27 -7.74
CA SER A 61 16.32 -0.38 -7.36
C SER A 61 16.08 -1.47 -6.29
N ARG A 62 15.20 -1.18 -5.31
CA ARG A 62 14.81 -2.15 -4.29
C ARG A 62 13.97 -3.29 -4.84
N LEU A 63 13.12 -3.02 -5.83
CA LEU A 63 12.37 -4.06 -6.53
C LEU A 63 13.31 -5.00 -7.29
N ALA A 64 14.31 -4.46 -7.98
CA ALA A 64 15.29 -5.26 -8.71
C ALA A 64 16.11 -6.18 -7.81
N GLU A 65 16.38 -5.77 -6.57
CA GLU A 65 17.00 -6.62 -5.55
C GLU A 65 16.10 -7.81 -5.16
N GLN A 66 14.77 -7.69 -5.29
CA GLN A 66 13.83 -8.76 -4.92
C GLN A 66 13.48 -9.71 -6.06
N ILE A 67 13.25 -9.19 -7.27
CA ILE A 67 12.76 -9.99 -8.40
C ILE A 67 13.79 -10.18 -9.52
N GLY A 68 14.99 -9.62 -9.35
CA GLY A 68 16.08 -9.64 -10.32
C GLY A 68 15.93 -8.57 -11.42
N PRO A 69 17.04 -7.93 -11.86
CA PRO A 69 17.00 -6.85 -12.85
C PRO A 69 16.64 -7.38 -14.25
N GLY A 70 15.69 -6.73 -14.93
CA GLY A 70 15.37 -6.97 -16.34
C GLY A 70 14.91 -8.38 -16.73
N LYS A 71 14.58 -9.24 -15.76
CA LYS A 71 14.19 -10.64 -16.01
C LYS A 71 12.71 -10.82 -16.36
N ALA A 72 11.90 -9.79 -16.16
CA ALA A 72 10.44 -9.89 -16.25
C ALA A 72 9.82 -8.73 -17.03
N THR A 73 8.62 -8.99 -17.55
CA THR A 73 7.72 -7.94 -18.04
C THR A 73 6.75 -7.58 -16.93
N LEU A 74 6.64 -6.29 -16.61
CA LEU A 74 5.76 -5.76 -15.58
C LEU A 74 4.51 -5.15 -16.21
N ALA A 75 3.34 -5.59 -15.78
CA ALA A 75 2.09 -4.91 -16.11
C ALA A 75 1.87 -3.77 -15.13
N LEU A 76 2.11 -2.54 -15.60
CA LEU A 76 1.88 -1.34 -14.82
C LEU A 76 0.50 -0.79 -15.19
N LYS A 77 -0.40 -0.70 -14.21
CA LYS A 77 -1.62 0.08 -14.41
C LYS A 77 -1.23 1.55 -14.37
N ALA A 78 -1.02 2.14 -15.55
CA ALA A 78 -0.70 3.55 -15.68
C ALA A 78 -1.84 4.39 -15.09
N ASP A 79 -1.50 5.36 -14.25
CA ASP A 79 -2.30 6.56 -14.08
C ASP A 79 -1.58 7.72 -14.79
N ALA A 80 -2.30 8.78 -15.15
CA ALA A 80 -1.70 9.94 -15.81
C ALA A 80 -0.88 10.82 -14.84
N SER A 81 -0.45 10.29 -13.68
CA SER A 81 0.29 11.07 -12.70
C SER A 81 1.77 11.20 -13.08
N PRO A 82 2.44 12.28 -12.61
CA PRO A 82 3.88 12.42 -12.75
C PRO A 82 4.67 11.24 -12.16
N PHE A 83 4.16 10.62 -11.09
CA PHE A 83 4.79 9.46 -10.49
C PHE A 83 4.67 8.22 -11.37
N GLY A 84 3.50 7.96 -11.97
CA GLY A 84 3.31 6.83 -12.89
C GLY A 84 4.27 6.86 -14.08
N GLN A 85 4.44 8.04 -14.68
CA GLN A 85 5.40 8.25 -15.76
C GLN A 85 6.86 8.05 -15.31
N ALA A 86 7.22 8.60 -14.14
CA ALA A 86 8.55 8.43 -13.57
C ALA A 86 8.86 6.96 -13.22
N LEU A 87 7.87 6.23 -12.69
CA LEU A 87 7.99 4.81 -12.37
C LEU A 87 8.17 3.97 -13.63
N GLU A 88 7.37 4.21 -14.67
CA GLU A 88 7.53 3.53 -15.95
C GLU A 88 8.92 3.75 -16.54
N ALA A 89 9.41 4.99 -16.53
CA ALA A 89 10.74 5.33 -17.00
C ALA A 89 11.85 4.63 -16.18
N ALA A 90 11.72 4.62 -14.85
CA ALA A 90 12.68 3.94 -13.97
C ALA A 90 12.71 2.42 -14.20
N LEU A 91 11.55 1.79 -14.37
CA LEU A 91 11.44 0.36 -14.69
C LEU A 91 12.14 0.02 -16.01
N LYS A 92 11.88 0.80 -17.06
CA LYS A 92 12.54 0.65 -18.37
C LYS A 92 14.05 0.86 -18.26
N GLY A 93 14.49 1.86 -17.49
CA GLY A 93 15.91 2.13 -17.23
C GLY A 93 16.64 1.00 -16.51
N TRP A 94 15.93 0.23 -15.68
CA TRP A 94 16.43 -0.99 -15.03
C TRP A 94 16.32 -2.26 -15.90
N GLY A 95 15.86 -2.12 -17.16
CA GLY A 95 15.78 -3.20 -18.14
C GLY A 95 14.50 -4.02 -18.11
N TYR A 96 13.47 -3.60 -17.36
CA TYR A 96 12.17 -4.29 -17.37
C TYR A 96 11.39 -3.97 -18.64
N GLY A 97 10.70 -4.99 -19.18
CA GLY A 97 9.59 -4.74 -20.09
C GLY A 97 8.43 -4.12 -19.31
N VAL A 98 7.79 -3.07 -19.81
CA VAL A 98 6.60 -2.48 -19.17
C VAL A 98 5.45 -2.49 -20.15
N VAL A 99 4.32 -3.07 -19.75
CA VAL A 99 3.06 -3.02 -20.49
C VAL A 99 2.08 -2.14 -19.70
N THR A 100 1.61 -1.08 -20.35
CA THR A 100 0.63 -0.13 -19.83
C THR A 100 -0.66 -0.32 -20.58
N ASP A 101 -1.73 -0.65 -19.87
CA ASP A 101 -3.00 -1.06 -20.46
C ASP A 101 -2.93 -2.42 -21.19
N GLN A 102 -3.90 -3.28 -20.91
CA GLN A 102 -4.26 -4.48 -21.66
C GLN A 102 -3.76 -5.88 -21.23
N LYS A 103 -4.65 -6.80 -21.60
CA LYS A 103 -4.70 -8.25 -21.43
C LYS A 103 -3.46 -8.89 -22.04
N THR A 104 -2.74 -9.65 -21.24
CA THR A 104 -1.56 -10.38 -21.68
C THR A 104 -1.97 -11.52 -22.59
N ASP A 105 -1.45 -11.57 -23.82
CA ASP A 105 -1.55 -12.75 -24.66
C ASP A 105 -0.77 -13.91 -24.02
N GLY A 106 -1.42 -15.07 -23.93
CA GLY A 106 -1.19 -16.14 -22.96
C GLY A 106 0.11 -16.96 -23.08
N GLY A 107 1.25 -16.33 -23.38
CA GLY A 107 2.56 -16.98 -23.40
C GLY A 107 3.68 -16.26 -22.62
N MET A 108 3.55 -14.96 -22.35
CA MET A 108 4.55 -14.19 -21.61
C MET A 108 4.22 -14.14 -20.13
N THR A 109 5.16 -14.51 -19.26
CA THR A 109 4.98 -14.34 -17.81
C THR A 109 5.06 -12.84 -17.49
N VAL A 110 3.91 -12.25 -17.18
CA VAL A 110 3.79 -10.84 -16.82
C VAL A 110 3.47 -10.72 -15.34
N ILE A 111 4.30 -9.97 -14.63
CA ILE A 111 4.12 -9.71 -13.20
C ILE A 111 3.33 -8.41 -13.08
N PRO A 112 2.12 -8.43 -12.51
CA PRO A 112 1.38 -7.21 -12.32
C PRO A 112 2.05 -6.38 -11.21
N LEU A 113 2.17 -5.08 -11.46
CA LEU A 113 2.77 -4.11 -10.56
C LEU A 113 1.78 -2.97 -10.32
N ALA A 114 1.52 -2.71 -9.05
CA ALA A 114 0.75 -1.56 -8.59
C ALA A 114 1.59 -0.70 -7.66
N TYR A 115 1.18 0.56 -7.52
CA TYR A 115 1.76 1.47 -6.55
C TYR A 115 0.71 2.27 -5.78
N VAL A 116 1.06 2.69 -4.58
CA VAL A 116 0.30 3.68 -3.83
C VAL A 116 1.28 4.73 -3.36
N ILE A 117 0.99 5.98 -3.73
CA ILE A 117 1.68 7.14 -3.20
C ILE A 117 0.72 7.93 -2.32
N SER A 118 1.17 8.33 -1.14
CA SER A 118 0.37 9.12 -0.20
C SER A 118 1.23 10.17 0.49
N ALA A 119 0.73 11.40 0.55
CA ALA A 119 1.38 12.47 1.30
C ALA A 119 0.83 12.48 2.73
N VAL A 120 1.72 12.39 3.73
CA VAL A 120 1.37 12.40 5.16
C VAL A 120 2.45 13.19 5.90
N ASP A 121 2.05 14.21 6.66
CA ASP A 121 2.93 15.01 7.52
C ASP A 121 4.22 15.53 6.84
N GLY A 122 4.10 16.01 5.60
CA GLY A 122 5.23 16.54 4.81
C GLY A 122 6.18 15.46 4.25
N GLN A 123 5.85 14.18 4.46
CA GLN A 123 6.52 13.05 3.85
C GLN A 123 5.66 12.43 2.75
N VAL A 124 6.31 11.69 1.87
CA VAL A 124 5.66 10.84 0.87
C VAL A 124 5.87 9.39 1.26
N LEU A 125 4.78 8.67 1.47
CA LEU A 125 4.77 7.22 1.61
C LEU A 125 4.64 6.61 0.22
N ALA A 126 5.64 5.84 -0.20
CA ALA A 126 5.60 5.09 -1.43
C ALA A 126 5.48 3.60 -1.14
N ARG A 127 4.61 2.94 -1.90
CA ARG A 127 4.41 1.50 -1.84
C ARG A 127 4.38 0.92 -3.24
N LEU A 128 5.12 -0.16 -3.47
CA LEU A 128 5.04 -0.98 -4.69
C LEU A 128 4.58 -2.39 -4.32
N SER A 129 3.61 -2.92 -5.06
CA SER A 129 3.05 -4.25 -4.80
C SER A 129 3.05 -5.08 -6.07
N THR A 130 3.54 -6.32 -5.96
CA THR A 130 3.36 -7.40 -6.92
C THR A 130 2.61 -8.55 -6.25
N ASN A 131 2.35 -9.63 -6.99
CA ASN A 131 1.75 -10.84 -6.44
C ASN A 131 2.62 -11.53 -5.37
N SER A 132 3.94 -11.37 -5.42
CA SER A 132 4.87 -12.08 -4.52
C SER A 132 5.57 -11.17 -3.50
N VAL A 133 5.67 -9.87 -3.78
CA VAL A 133 6.36 -8.93 -2.89
C VAL A 133 5.61 -7.62 -2.76
N GLU A 134 5.76 -6.98 -1.60
CA GLU A 134 5.36 -5.60 -1.36
C GLU A 134 6.51 -4.85 -0.71
N LEU A 135 6.79 -3.66 -1.26
CA LEU A 135 7.83 -2.75 -0.81
C LEU A 135 7.17 -1.48 -0.32
N GLY A 136 7.60 -0.97 0.83
CA GLY A 136 7.12 0.29 1.37
C GLY A 136 8.25 1.13 1.94
N ARG A 137 8.23 2.44 1.71
CA ARG A 137 9.17 3.39 2.30
C ARG A 137 8.59 4.80 2.38
N ALA A 138 8.90 5.52 3.45
CA ALA A 138 8.68 6.95 3.59
C ALA A 138 9.86 7.78 3.03
N TYR A 139 9.55 8.92 2.43
CA TYR A 139 10.49 9.88 1.84
C TYR A 139 10.24 11.29 2.34
N SER A 140 11.31 12.02 2.62
CA SER A 140 11.26 13.47 2.83
C SER A 140 11.42 14.18 1.48
N VAL A 141 10.47 15.03 1.13
CA VAL A 141 10.53 15.83 -0.11
C VAL A 141 11.37 17.08 0.13
N THR A 142 12.24 17.39 -0.83
CA THR A 142 13.12 18.55 -0.85
C THR A 142 12.93 19.31 -2.16
N VAL A 143 13.47 20.54 -2.24
CA VAL A 143 13.46 21.34 -3.48
C VAL A 143 14.13 20.64 -4.66
N ASN A 144 15.07 19.72 -4.39
CA ASN A 144 15.87 19.03 -5.41
C ASN A 144 15.37 17.61 -5.72
N GLY A 145 14.34 17.11 -5.02
CA GLY A 145 13.89 15.73 -5.16
C GLY A 145 13.36 15.15 -3.85
N ALA A 146 13.64 13.88 -3.58
CA ALA A 146 13.22 13.21 -2.36
C ALA A 146 14.32 12.31 -1.81
N MET A 147 14.39 12.15 -0.49
CA MET A 147 15.35 11.29 0.20
C MET A 147 14.64 10.27 1.11
N PRO A 148 15.15 9.03 1.22
CA PRO A 148 14.66 8.05 2.18
C PRO A 148 14.58 8.61 3.61
N ALA A 149 13.38 8.61 4.19
CA ALA A 149 13.13 9.02 5.58
C ALA A 149 12.97 7.82 6.54
N SER A 150 12.93 6.61 6.00
CA SER A 150 12.75 5.36 6.76
C SER A 150 13.51 4.20 6.12
N ALA A 151 13.67 3.11 6.89
CA ALA A 151 14.12 1.83 6.36
C ALA A 151 13.12 1.25 5.35
N LEU A 152 13.59 0.36 4.47
CA LEU A 152 12.71 -0.35 3.55
C LEU A 152 11.87 -1.38 4.31
N SER A 153 10.55 -1.32 4.14
CA SER A 153 9.66 -2.43 4.49
C SER A 153 9.56 -3.39 3.30
N LEU A 154 9.74 -4.68 3.56
CA LEU A 154 9.60 -5.75 2.58
C LEU A 154 8.67 -6.82 3.16
N MET A 155 7.58 -7.07 2.45
CA MET A 155 6.71 -8.22 2.70
C MET A 155 6.84 -9.20 1.53
N ARG A 156 7.05 -10.48 1.83
CA ARG A 156 6.99 -11.57 0.85
C ARG A 156 5.70 -12.34 1.07
N ARG A 157 4.94 -12.54 -0.01
CA ARG A 157 3.75 -13.41 -0.02
C ARG A 157 4.21 -14.83 -0.38
N GLY A 158 3.71 -15.82 0.34
CA GLY A 158 4.05 -17.24 0.20
C GLY A 158 2.80 -18.10 0.14
#